data_AF-A0A369L4L4-F1
#
_entry.id   AF-A0A369L4L4-F1
#
_cell.length_a   1.000
_cell.length_b   1.000
_cell.length_c   1.000
_cell.angle_alpha   90.00
_cell.angle_beta   90.00
_cell.angle_gamma   90.00
#
_symmetry.space_group_name_H-M   'P 1'
#
loop_
_entity.id
_entity.type
_entity.pdbx_description
1 polymer ?
#
loop_
_entity_poly.entity_id
_entity_poly.type
_entity_poly.pdbx_seq_one_letter_code
_entity_poly.pdbx_strand_id
1 'polypeptide(L)' 'MKRQKRDRFQRAYLHGYKAGISGRSRDDCPSQDVNIREYWMSGWREGRGDQWAGMTGVSGIHKNPMVL' A
#
# COMPACT_ATOMS: atom_id res chain seq x y z
N MET A 1 -15.76 -22.05 -7.08
CA MET A 1 -15.24 -20.70 -7.43
C MET A 1 -13.72 -20.73 -7.48
N LYS A 2 -13.10 -20.72 -8.67
CA LYS A 2 -11.64 -20.55 -8.80
C LYS A 2 -11.31 -19.09 -8.53
N ARG A 3 -10.97 -18.75 -7.29
CA ARG A 3 -10.43 -17.43 -6.97
C ARG A 3 -8.96 -17.42 -7.39
N GLN A 4 -8.61 -16.65 -8.41
CA GLN A 4 -7.22 -16.45 -8.80
C GLN A 4 -6.45 -15.98 -7.55
N LYS A 5 -5.35 -16.67 -7.23
CA LYS A 5 -4.51 -16.32 -6.08
C LYS A 5 -3.91 -14.96 -6.38
N ARG A 6 -4.44 -13.89 -5.74
CA ARG A 6 -3.89 -12.54 -5.85
C ARG A 6 -2.39 -12.59 -5.58
N ASP A 7 -1.63 -12.00 -6.49
CA ASP A 7 -0.17 -11.96 -6.44
C ASP A 7 0.31 -11.43 -5.07
N ARG A 8 1.33 -12.09 -4.51
CA ARG A 8 1.81 -11.77 -3.15
C ARG A 8 2.47 -10.39 -3.10
N PHE A 9 3.16 -9.99 -4.16
CA PHE A 9 3.82 -8.69 -4.26
C PHE A 9 2.81 -7.57 -4.43
N GLN A 10 1.81 -7.75 -5.30
CA GLN A 10 0.71 -6.79 -5.45
C GLN A 10 -0.05 -6.61 -4.13
N ARG A 11 -0.31 -7.70 -3.39
CA ARG A 11 -0.93 -7.60 -2.06
C ARG A 11 -0.03 -6.78 -1.11
N ALA A 12 1.27 -7.07 -1.07
CA ALA A 12 2.20 -6.36 -0.19
C ALA A 12 2.21 -4.86 -0.49
N TYR A 13 2.28 -4.49 -1.76
CA TYR A 13 2.18 -3.11 -2.23
C TYR A 13 0.91 -2.41 -1.74
N LEU A 14 -0.26 -3.01 -1.95
CA LEU A 14 -1.55 -2.44 -1.53
C LEU A 14 -1.63 -2.24 0.00
N HIS A 15 -1.11 -3.19 0.77
CA HIS A 15 -1.03 -3.05 2.22
C HIS A 15 -0.08 -1.94 2.65
N GLY A 16 1.06 -1.81 1.97
CA GLY A 16 2.00 -0.71 2.16
C GLY A 16 1.33 0.63 1.93
N TYR A 17 0.70 0.80 0.77
CA TYR A 17 -0.02 2.02 0.41
C TYR A 17 -1.08 2.40 1.44
N LYS A 18 -1.90 1.44 1.86
CA LYS A 18 -2.90 1.64 2.91
C LYS A 18 -2.28 2.08 4.24
N ALA A 19 -1.14 1.51 4.63
CA ALA A 19 -0.44 1.90 5.84
C ALA A 19 0.13 3.31 5.72
N GLY A 20 0.73 3.65 4.57
CA GLY A 20 1.27 4.98 4.28
C GLY A 20 0.20 6.07 4.32
N ILE A 21 -0.94 5.86 3.65
CA ILE A 21 -2.02 6.85 3.59
C ILE A 21 -2.74 7.03 4.93
N SER A 22 -2.77 5.98 5.75
CA SER A 22 -3.28 6.03 7.13
C SER A 22 -2.29 6.66 8.12
N GLY A 23 -1.08 7.01 7.68
CA GLY A 23 -0.04 7.61 8.51
C GLY A 23 0.64 6.64 9.49
N ARG A 24 0.57 5.33 9.24
CA ARG A 24 1.27 4.31 10.05
C ARG A 24 2.77 4.31 9.78
N SER A 25 3.54 3.80 10.74
CA SER A 25 4.99 3.66 10.61
C SER A 25 5.38 2.63 9.55
N ARG A 26 6.53 2.87 8.89
CA ARG A 26 7.15 1.92 7.93
C ARG A 26 7.59 0.59 8.56
N ASP A 27 7.66 0.53 9.89
CA ASP A 27 8.05 -0.67 10.63
C ASP A 27 6.86 -1.61 10.88
N ASP A 28 5.62 -1.16 10.62
CA ASP A 28 4.39 -1.97 10.69
C ASP A 28 4.31 -3.04 9.58
N CYS A 29 5.38 -3.23 8.81
CA CYS A 29 5.44 -4.23 7.74
C CYS A 29 5.41 -5.64 8.36
N PRO A 30 4.37 -6.46 8.09
CA PRO A 30 4.23 -7.77 8.72
C PRO A 30 5.14 -8.84 8.10
N SER A 31 5.87 -8.53 7.03
CA SER A 31 6.67 -9.51 6.29
C SER A 31 8.15 -9.40 6.64
N GLN A 32 8.76 -10.53 6.95
CA GLN A 32 10.21 -10.68 7.12
C GLN A 32 10.94 -11.00 5.79
N ASP A 33 10.18 -11.28 4.73
CA ASP A 33 10.74 -11.60 3.42
C ASP A 33 11.16 -10.30 2.72
N VAL A 34 12.45 -10.18 2.37
CA VAL A 34 13.02 -8.95 1.80
C VAL A 34 12.27 -8.51 0.56
N ASN A 35 11.99 -9.43 -0.37
CA ASN A 35 11.32 -9.08 -1.61
C ASN A 35 9.92 -8.52 -1.34
N ILE A 36 9.14 -9.17 -0.47
CA ILE A 36 7.79 -8.72 -0.11
C ILE A 36 7.85 -7.36 0.61
N ARG A 37 8.84 -7.17 1.48
CA ARG A 37 9.07 -5.92 2.19
C ARG A 37 9.40 -4.78 1.23
N GLU A 38 10.16 -5.01 0.16
CA GLU A 38 10.42 -3.97 -0.85
C GLU A 38 9.14 -3.47 -1.51
N TYR A 39 8.27 -4.37 -1.97
CA TYR A 39 6.98 -3.98 -2.56
C TYR A 39 6.08 -3.25 -1.56
N TRP A 40 6.05 -3.71 -0.31
CA TRP A 40 5.31 -3.03 0.76
C TRP A 40 5.86 -1.63 1.03
N MET A 41 7.19 -1.48 1.10
CA MET A 41 7.85 -0.18 1.33
C MET A 41 7.60 0.79 0.18
N SER A 42 7.58 0.32 -1.06
CA SER A 42 7.23 1.13 -2.23
C SER A 42 5.81 1.67 -2.11
N GLY A 43 4.82 0.81 -1.85
CA GLY A 43 3.45 1.24 -1.61
C GLY A 43 3.35 2.22 -0.44
N TRP A 44 4.04 1.95 0.68
CA TRP A 44 4.04 2.83 1.85
C TRP A 44 4.57 4.23 1.54
N ARG A 45 5.66 4.34 0.76
CA ARG A 45 6.21 5.64 0.34
C ARG A 45 5.22 6.42 -0.50
N GLU A 46 4.56 5.78 -1.46
CA GLU A 46 3.54 6.42 -2.29
C GLU A 46 2.34 6.87 -1.45
N GLY A 47 1.77 5.98 -0.64
CA GLY A 47 0.65 6.33 0.23
C GLY A 47 0.98 7.44 1.23
N ARG A 48 2.22 7.47 1.75
CA ARG A 48 2.68 8.54 2.64
C ARG A 48 2.85 9.87 1.91
N GLY A 49 3.34 9.85 0.67
CA GLY A 49 3.39 11.02 -0.20
C GLY A 49 2.00 11.59 -0.46
N ASP A 50 1.04 10.72 -0.79
CA ASP A 50 -0.35 11.13 -1.01
C ASP A 50 -1.00 11.68 0.28
N GLN A 51 -0.68 11.10 1.44
CA GLN A 51 -1.12 11.61 2.73
C GLN A 51 -0.59 13.02 3.01
N TRP A 52 0.69 13.28 2.71
CA TRP A 52 1.29 14.60 2.86
C TRP A 52 0.73 15.62 1.87
N ALA A 53 0.36 15.18 0.67
CA ALA A 53 -0.31 16.03 -0.31
C ALA A 53 -1.79 16.29 0.01
N GLY A 54 -2.33 15.73 1.10
CA GLY A 54 -3.74 15.87 1.47
C GLY A 54 -4.70 15.04 0.59
N MET A 55 -4.18 14.11 -0.20
CA MET A 55 -4.97 13.21 -1.06
C MET A 55 -5.56 12.03 -0.25
N THR A 56 -6.20 12.34 0.88
CA THR A 56 -6.84 11.35 1.75
C THR A 56 -8.36 11.32 1.50
N GLY A 57 -8.97 10.13 1.49
CA GLY A 57 -10.41 9.98 1.31
C GLY A 57 -10.85 10.21 -0.14
N VAL A 58 -11.92 10.98 -0.34
CA VAL A 58 -12.52 11.21 -1.68
C VAL A 58 -11.56 11.96 -2.61
N SER A 59 -10.78 12.89 -2.07
CA SER A 59 -9.81 13.71 -2.84
C SER A 59 -8.71 12.89 -3.51
N GLY A 60 -8.39 11.70 -2.99
CA GLY A 60 -7.36 10.80 -3.52
C GLY A 60 -7.89 9.54 -4.22
N ILE A 61 -9.20 9.43 -4.45
CA ILE A 61 -9.79 8.22 -5.06
C ILE A 61 -9.13 7.86 -6.40
N HIS A 62 -8.81 8.86 -7.23
CA HIS A 62 -8.17 8.65 -8.52
C HIS A 62 -6.72 8.16 -8.42
N LYS A 63 -6.08 8.27 -7.24
CA LYS A 63 -4.73 7.77 -6.96
C LYS A 63 -4.73 6.43 -6.25
N ASN A 64 -5.83 6.07 -5.58
CA ASN A 64 -5.85 4.94 -4.66
C ASN A 64 -5.80 3.60 -5.41
N PRO A 65 -4.68 2.85 -5.35
CA PRO A 65 -4.52 1.59 -6.07
C PRO A 65 -5.39 0.45 -5.50
N MET A 66 -6.12 0.68 -4.39
CA MET A 66 -7.12 -0.27 -3.88
C MET A 66 -8.49 -0.13 -4.54
N VAL A 67 -8.75 0.98 -5.24
CA VAL A 67 -10.04 1.30 -5.87
C VAL A 67 -9.97 1.15 -7.39
N LEU A 68 -8.78 1.28 -7.96
CA LEU A 68 -8.44 0.96 -9.36
C LEU A 68 -8.17 -0.55 -9.52
#